data_AF-A0A110B2A7-F1
#
_entry.id   AF-A0A110B2A7-F1
#
_cell.length_a   1.000
_cell.length_b   1.000
_cell.length_c   1.000
_cell.angle_alpha   90.00
_cell.angle_beta   90.00
_cell.angle_gamma   90.00
#
_symmetry.space_group_name_H-M   'P 1'
#
loop_
_entity.id
_entity.type
_entity.pdbx_description
1 polymer ?
#
loop_
_entity_poly.entity_id
_entity_poly.type
_entity_poly.pdbx_seq_one_letter_code
_entity_poly.pdbx_strand_id
1 'polypeptide(L)'
;MNEYLACGIIYILFLLFSYGFYAGSIKLKTPVFFVLSLIYFFGIYFYFDLLSQLHHYLRDHQFYIEFGHADLLLIMLMLFCYLNGFIVLMAVLYKRWKLKIPE
;
A
#
# COMPACT_ATOMS: atom_id res chain seq x y z
N MET A 1 17.11 -5.74 -14.19
CA MET A 1 16.92 -4.63 -13.24
C MET A 1 17.18 -5.17 -11.85
N ASN A 2 17.89 -4.46 -10.97
CA ASN A 2 18.18 -5.00 -9.62
C ASN A 2 16.86 -5.19 -8.86
N GLU A 3 16.56 -6.39 -8.36
CA GLU A 3 15.27 -6.74 -7.72
C GLU A 3 14.89 -5.75 -6.60
N TYR A 4 15.90 -5.28 -5.86
CA TYR A 4 15.78 -4.26 -4.82
C TYR A 4 15.34 -2.88 -5.34
N LEU A 5 15.77 -2.51 -6.55
CA LEU A 5 15.38 -1.25 -7.17
C LEU A 5 13.91 -1.27 -7.58
N ALA A 6 13.43 -2.40 -8.11
CA ALA A 6 12.01 -2.60 -8.42
C ALA A 6 11.15 -2.49 -7.15
N CYS A 7 11.56 -3.17 -6.07
CA CYS A 7 10.87 -3.12 -4.78
C CYS A 7 10.89 -1.72 -4.17
N GLY A 8 12.00 -0.99 -4.30
CA GLY A 8 12.09 0.42 -3.90
C GLY A 8 11.09 1.31 -4.64
N ILE A 9 10.94 1.15 -5.95
CA ILE A 9 9.96 1.91 -6.75
C ILE A 9 8.53 1.59 -6.31
N ILE A 10 8.20 0.30 -6.18
CA ILE A 10 6.89 -0.17 -5.69
C ILE A 10 6.58 0.44 -4.32
N TYR A 11 7.55 0.42 -3.42
CA TYR A 11 7.38 0.99 -2.08
C TYR A 11 7.18 2.50 -2.10
N ILE A 12 7.93 3.25 -2.93
CA ILE A 12 7.75 4.69 -3.08
C ILE A 12 6.35 5.02 -3.60
N LEU A 13 5.85 4.29 -4.59
CA LEU A 13 4.48 4.46 -5.10
C LEU A 13 3.45 4.20 -3.99
N PHE A 14 3.65 3.15 -3.20
CA PHE A 14 2.83 2.86 -2.03
C PHE A 14 2.86 4.01 -0.99
N LEU A 15 4.03 4.60 -0.71
CA LEU A 15 4.17 5.72 0.23
C LEU A 15 3.43 6.97 -0.26
N LEU A 16 3.49 7.27 -1.56
CA LEU A 16 2.75 8.38 -2.17
C LEU A 16 1.23 8.16 -2.02
N PHE A 17 0.75 6.95 -2.28
CA PHE A 17 -0.65 6.60 -2.09
C PHE A 17 -1.08 6.70 -0.62
N SER A 18 -0.24 6.19 0.30
CA SER A 18 -0.44 6.26 1.75
C SER A 18 -0.51 7.70 2.25
N TYR A 19 0.33 8.59 1.72
CA TYR A 19 0.28 10.01 2.01
C TYR A 19 -1.01 10.66 1.51
N GLY A 20 -1.45 10.31 0.30
CA GLY A 20 -2.75 10.75 -0.24
C GLY A 20 -3.91 10.32 0.65
N PHE A 21 -3.92 9.05 1.07
CA PHE A 21 -4.89 8.53 2.03
C PHE A 21 -4.85 9.31 3.35
N TYR A 22 -3.66 9.53 3.93
CA TYR A 22 -3.50 10.32 5.16
C TYR A 22 -4.10 11.72 5.01
N ALA A 23 -3.71 12.46 3.96
CA ALA A 23 -4.14 13.84 3.74
C ALA A 23 -5.65 13.96 3.51
N GLY A 24 -6.23 13.05 2.72
CA GLY A 24 -7.66 13.00 2.42
C GLY A 24 -8.50 12.59 3.64
N SER A 25 -8.09 11.52 4.33
CA SER A 25 -8.87 10.88 5.39
C SER A 25 -9.00 11.69 6.68
N ILE A 26 -8.14 12.69 6.90
CA ILE A 26 -8.24 13.57 8.08
C ILE A 26 -9.58 14.31 8.10
N LYS A 27 -10.09 14.81 6.97
CA LYS A 27 -11.24 15.74 6.94
C LYS A 27 -12.59 15.06 6.65
N LEU A 28 -12.61 13.73 6.51
CA LEU A 28 -13.81 13.00 6.10
C LEU A 28 -14.78 12.80 7.27
N LYS A 29 -16.07 12.63 6.98
CA LYS A 29 -17.06 12.17 7.97
C LYS A 29 -16.72 10.75 8.44
N THR A 30 -17.06 10.41 9.68
CA THR A 30 -16.71 9.10 10.29
C THR A 30 -17.14 7.88 9.47
N PRO A 31 -18.39 7.78 8.94
CA PRO A 31 -18.78 6.63 8.14
C PRO A 31 -17.95 6.48 6.85
N VAL A 32 -17.64 7.60 6.18
CA VAL A 32 -16.84 7.61 4.95
C VAL A 32 -15.40 7.23 5.25
N PHE A 33 -14.84 7.72 6.36
CA PHE A 33 -13.50 7.37 6.83
C PHE A 33 -13.38 5.86 7.10
N PHE A 34 -14.38 5.24 7.73
CA PHE A 34 -14.36 3.81 8.02
C PHE A 34 -14.37 2.97 6.74
N VAL A 35 -15.26 3.29 5.80
CA VAL A 35 -15.33 2.61 4.49
C VAL A 35 -14.04 2.78 3.71
N LEU A 36 -13.48 3.98 3.65
CA LEU A 36 -12.20 4.21 2.96
C LEU A 36 -11.02 3.53 3.64
N SER A 37 -11.04 3.38 4.97
CA SER A 37 -10.01 2.63 5.68
C SER A 37 -10.05 1.15 5.28
N LEU A 38 -11.24 0.55 5.19
CA LEU A 38 -11.39 -0.82 4.68
C LEU A 38 -10.90 -0.94 3.24
N ILE A 39 -11.35 -0.03 2.35
CA ILE A 39 -10.92 0.00 0.95
C ILE A 39 -9.40 0.15 0.85
N TYR A 40 -8.78 0.95 1.71
CA TYR A 40 -7.34 1.13 1.75
C TYR A 40 -6.61 -0.20 2.04
N PHE A 41 -7.02 -0.95 3.07
CA PHE A 41 -6.38 -2.24 3.40
C PHE A 41 -6.64 -3.33 2.35
N PHE A 42 -7.85 -3.39 1.77
CA PHE A 42 -8.11 -4.25 0.61
C PHE A 42 -7.30 -3.80 -0.61
N GLY A 43 -7.12 -2.50 -0.79
CA GLY A 43 -6.30 -1.93 -1.85
C GLY A 43 -4.84 -2.36 -1.77
N ILE A 44 -4.28 -2.49 -0.55
CA ILE A 44 -2.94 -3.07 -0.37
C ILE A 44 -2.89 -4.49 -0.92
N TYR A 45 -3.86 -5.35 -0.55
CA TYR A 45 -3.92 -6.72 -1.06
C TYR A 45 -3.98 -6.75 -2.59
N PHE A 46 -4.94 -6.04 -3.18
CA PHE A 46 -5.11 -6.00 -4.64
C PHE A 46 -3.92 -5.38 -5.38
N TYR A 47 -3.24 -4.41 -4.76
CA TYR A 47 -2.01 -3.83 -5.32
C TYR A 47 -0.91 -4.88 -5.46
N PHE A 48 -0.68 -5.69 -4.44
CA PHE A 48 0.34 -6.75 -4.49
C PHE A 48 -0.10 -7.95 -5.34
N ASP A 49 -1.39 -8.29 -5.35
CA ASP A 49 -1.94 -9.31 -6.25
C ASP A 49 -1.75 -8.91 -7.72
N LEU A 50 -2.06 -7.66 -8.08
CA LEU A 50 -1.84 -7.13 -9.42
C LEU A 50 -0.34 -7.10 -9.79
N LEU A 51 0.54 -6.76 -8.87
CA LEU A 51 1.99 -6.82 -9.10
C LEU A 51 2.48 -8.24 -9.32
N SER A 52 1.95 -9.22 -8.58
CA SER A 52 2.27 -10.64 -8.77
C SER A 52 1.79 -11.13 -10.14
N GLN A 53 0.55 -10.83 -10.53
CA GLN A 53 0.02 -11.18 -11.85
C GLN A 53 0.82 -10.49 -12.98
N LEU A 54 1.17 -9.21 -12.82
CA LEU A 54 2.00 -8.48 -13.77
C LEU A 54 3.40 -9.10 -13.90
N HIS A 55 3.99 -9.53 -12.78
CA HIS A 55 5.27 -10.21 -12.78
C HIS A 55 5.21 -11.52 -13.57
N HIS A 56 4.20 -12.36 -13.33
CA HIS A 56 3.98 -13.59 -14.10
C HIS A 56 3.76 -13.30 -15.60
N TYR A 57 2.94 -12.31 -15.93
CA TYR A 57 2.68 -11.91 -17.31
C TYR A 57 3.95 -11.46 -18.05
N LEU A 58 4.80 -10.66 -17.40
CA LEU A 58 6.06 -10.20 -17.98
C LEU A 58 7.05 -11.35 -18.19
N ARG A 59 7.08 -12.30 -17.24
CA ARG A 59 7.90 -13.52 -17.35
C ARG A 59 7.48 -14.38 -18.54
N ASP A 60 6.18 -14.55 -18.76
CA ASP A 60 5.65 -15.32 -19.89
C ASP A 60 6.00 -14.69 -21.24
N HIS A 61 6.19 -13.37 -21.30
CA HIS A 61 6.59 -12.61 -22.50
C HIS A 61 8.11 -12.45 -22.65
N GLN A 62 8.91 -13.31 -22.00
CA GLN A 62 10.38 -13.31 -22.04
C GLN A 62 11.05 -12.03 -21.52
N PHE A 63 10.30 -11.15 -20.86
CA PHE A 63 10.90 -10.10 -20.03
C PHE A 63 11.31 -10.71 -18.70
N TYR A 64 12.48 -11.37 -18.71
CA TYR A 64 13.09 -11.93 -17.50
C TYR A 64 13.61 -10.79 -16.62
N ILE A 65 12.75 -10.32 -15.72
CA ILE A 65 13.26 -9.79 -14.47
C ILE A 65 13.55 -11.05 -13.65
N GLU A 66 14.82 -11.44 -13.58
CA GLU A 66 15.25 -12.48 -12.64
C GLU A 66 14.84 -12.03 -11.25
N PHE A 67 14.05 -12.89 -10.64
CA PHE A 67 13.29 -12.62 -9.45
C PHE A 67 13.32 -13.93 -8.67
N GLY A 68 14.53 -14.42 -8.37
CA GLY A 68 14.78 -15.76 -7.85
C GLY A 68 14.17 -15.98 -6.45
N HIS A 69 14.00 -14.89 -5.70
CA HIS A 69 13.30 -14.84 -4.41
C HIS A 69 12.16 -13.82 -4.41
N ALA A 70 11.69 -13.40 -5.58
CA ALA A 70 10.81 -12.25 -5.70
C ALA A 70 9.46 -12.44 -5.07
N ASP A 71 8.91 -13.66 -5.13
CA ASP A 71 7.65 -13.95 -4.46
C ASP A 71 7.79 -13.76 -2.95
N LEU A 72 8.91 -14.20 -2.36
CA LEU A 72 9.19 -13.97 -0.95
C LEU A 72 9.42 -12.49 -0.63
N LEU A 73 10.15 -11.78 -1.50
CA LEU A 73 10.46 -10.36 -1.32
C LEU A 73 9.22 -9.48 -1.48
N LEU A 74 8.33 -9.80 -2.43
CA LEU A 74 7.00 -9.16 -2.58
C LEU A 74 6.14 -9.40 -1.35
N ILE A 75 6.11 -10.62 -0.82
CA ILE A 75 5.36 -10.95 0.40
C ILE A 75 5.91 -10.16 1.59
N MET A 76 7.24 -10.11 1.77
CA MET A 76 7.86 -9.30 2.83
C MET A 76 7.49 -7.82 2.65
N LEU A 77 7.57 -7.29 1.43
CA LEU A 77 7.22 -5.91 1.13
C LEU A 77 5.73 -5.64 1.42
N MET A 78 4.84 -6.58 1.09
CA MET A 78 3.42 -6.50 1.40
C MET A 78 3.19 -6.40 2.91
N LEU A 79 3.86 -7.24 3.72
CA LEU A 79 3.77 -7.18 5.18
C LEU A 79 4.26 -5.82 5.72
N PHE A 80 5.36 -5.28 5.18
CA PHE A 80 5.84 -3.94 5.52
C PHE A 80 4.83 -2.84 5.15
N CYS A 81 4.19 -2.94 3.97
CA CYS A 81 3.13 -2.03 3.56
C CYS A 81 1.91 -2.10 4.46
N TYR A 82 1.50 -3.28 4.92
CA TYR A 82 0.44 -3.44 5.91
C TYR A 82 0.80 -2.75 7.23
N LEU A 83 2.00 -3.00 7.76
CA LEU A 83 2.48 -2.36 8.98
C LEU A 83 2.47 -0.83 8.87
N ASN A 84 2.97 -0.30 7.74
CA ASN A 84 2.95 1.13 7.47
C ASN A 84 1.50 1.65 7.35
N GLY A 85 0.62 0.90 6.69
CA GLY A 85 -0.81 1.21 6.63
C GLY A 85 -1.46 1.33 8.00
N PHE A 86 -1.12 0.45 8.94
CA PHE A 86 -1.56 0.57 10.34
C PHE A 86 -1.02 1.83 11.02
N ILE A 87 0.27 2.15 10.84
CA ILE A 87 0.88 3.37 11.38
C ILE A 87 0.16 4.62 10.84
N VAL A 88 -0.11 4.66 9.53
CA VAL A 88 -0.83 5.74 8.87
C VAL A 88 -2.25 5.86 9.43
N LEU A 89 -2.98 4.75 9.58
CA LEU A 89 -4.31 4.75 10.17
C LEU A 89 -4.30 5.33 11.59
N MET A 90 -3.37 4.89 12.44
CA MET A 90 -3.21 5.42 13.80
C MET A 90 -2.90 6.92 13.79
N ALA A 91 -2.04 7.38 12.86
CA ALA A 91 -1.73 8.80 12.70
C ALA A 91 -2.95 9.62 12.25
N VAL A 92 -3.80 9.07 11.36
CA VAL A 92 -5.06 9.70 10.96
C VAL A 92 -6.02 9.79 12.15
N LEU A 93 -6.23 8.70 12.88
CA LEU A 93 -7.09 8.67 14.07
C LEU A 93 -6.64 9.68 15.13
N TYR A 94 -5.35 9.69 15.45
CA TYR A 94 -4.77 10.65 16.39
C TYR A 94 -5.02 12.10 15.97
N LYS A 95 -4.84 12.41 14.68
CA LYS A 95 -5.06 13.76 14.15
C LYS A 95 -6.53 14.15 14.11
N ARG A 96 -7.43 13.22 13.76
CA ARG A 96 -8.89 13.43 13.80
C ARG A 96 -9.37 13.72 15.22
N TRP A 97 -8.88 12.95 16.20
CA TRP A 97 -9.18 13.16 17.62
C TRP A 97 -8.71 14.54 18.12
N LYS A 98 -7.47 14.92 17.80
CA LYS A 98 -6.92 16.24 18.16
C LYS A 98 -7.72 17.40 17.56
N LEU A 99 -8.25 17.23 16.34
CA LEU A 99 -9.01 18.26 15.63
C LEU A 99 -10.51 18.30 16.02
N LYS A 100 -10.98 17.41 16.90
CA LYS A 100 -12.39 17.30 17.33
C LYS A 100 -13.38 17.31 16.15
N ILE A 101 -13.05 16.58 15.09
CA ILE A 101 -13.90 16.53 13.91
C ILE A 101 -15.22 15.87 14.31
N PRO A 102 -16.37 16.57 14.19
CA PRO A 102 -17.66 16.01 14.55
C PRO A 102 -17.99 14.80 13.66
N GLU A 103 -18.62 13.79 14.26
CA GLU A 103 -18.87 12.48 13.66
C GLU A 103 -19.65 12.52 12.33
#